data_AF-A0A7S0P5X8-F1
#
_entry.id   AF-A0A7S0P5X8-F1
#
_cell.length_a   1.000
_cell.length_b   1.000
_cell.length_c   1.000
_cell.angle_alpha   90.00
_cell.angle_beta   90.00
_cell.angle_gamma   90.00
#
_symmetry.space_group_name_H-M   'P 1'
#
loop_
_entity.id
_entity.type
_entity.pdbx_description
1 polymer ?
#
loop_
_entity_poly.entity_id
_entity_poly.type
_entity_poly.pdbx_seq_one_letter_code
_entity_poly.pdbx_strand_id
1 'polypeptide(L)'
;RNVIVRRLPSVETLGCTTVVCTDKTGTLTTNQMSVTSLVLPEQRAGEREPSLHEYSVEGVSYAPTGRVVGLADSTLAGRGAEQLALVCTLCNDAELAYDDGAYVRVGEPTEAALKALVEKLG
;
A
#
# COMPACT_ATOMS: atom_id res chain seq x y z
N ARG A 1 16.76 -17.84 -11.17
CA ARG A 1 18.02 -18.44 -10.68
C ARG A 1 18.87 -17.29 -10.10
N ASN A 2 18.65 -16.92 -8.83
CA ASN A 2 19.32 -15.82 -8.12
C ASN A 2 19.99 -16.35 -6.84
N VAL A 3 20.86 -17.36 -6.98
CA VAL A 3 21.51 -18.03 -5.84
C VAL A 3 23.01 -17.89 -5.98
N ILE A 4 23.65 -17.29 -4.98
CA ILE A 4 25.10 -17.18 -4.90
C ILE A 4 25.58 -18.16 -3.83
N VAL A 5 26.14 -19.28 -4.26
CA VAL A 5 26.72 -20.28 -3.36
C VAL A 5 28.13 -19.84 -2.98
N ARG A 6 28.32 -19.48 -1.71
CA ARG A 6 29.65 -19.08 -1.18
C ARG A 6 30.52 -20.26 -0.76
N ARG A 7 29.92 -21.42 -0.46
CA ARG A 7 30.62 -22.64 -0.02
C ARG A 7 29.99 -23.86 -0.69
N LEU A 8 30.78 -24.63 -1.44
CA LEU A 8 30.31 -25.81 -2.16
C LEU A 8 29.63 -26.88 -1.27
N PRO A 9 30.12 -27.17 -0.04
CA PRO A 9 29.44 -28.13 0.85
C PRO A 9 28.02 -27.71 1.27
N SER A 10 27.70 -26.42 1.21
CA SER A 10 26.36 -25.92 1.59
C SER A 10 25.26 -26.36 0.64
N VAL A 11 25.60 -26.78 -0.60
CA VAL A 11 24.61 -27.28 -1.57
C VAL A 11 24.07 -28.65 -1.13
N GLU A 12 24.93 -29.50 -0.59
CA GLU A 12 24.54 -30.82 -0.07
C GLU A 12 23.69 -30.69 1.21
N THR A 13 24.10 -29.82 2.14
CA THR A 13 23.35 -29.56 3.38
C THR A 13 21.97 -28.95 3.11
N LEU A 14 21.84 -28.09 2.08
CA LEU A 14 20.54 -27.53 1.69
C LEU A 14 19.55 -28.63 1.25
N GLY A 15 20.04 -29.71 0.64
CA GLY A 15 19.22 -30.86 0.22
C GLY A 15 18.60 -31.64 1.38
N CYS A 16 19.17 -31.57 2.57
CA CYS A 16 18.68 -32.25 3.78
C CYS A 16 18.00 -31.32 4.78
N THR A 17 17.71 -30.06 4.39
CA THR A 17 17.09 -29.08 5.29
C THR A 17 15.62 -29.41 5.53
N THR A 18 15.22 -29.56 6.80
CA THR A 18 13.83 -29.87 7.20
C THR A 18 13.07 -28.66 7.77
N VAL A 19 13.76 -27.58 8.10
CA VAL A 19 13.19 -26.33 8.62
C VAL A 19 13.87 -25.13 7.97
N VAL A 20 13.09 -24.19 7.45
CA VAL A 20 13.58 -22.93 6.88
C VAL A 20 13.06 -21.77 7.73
N CYS A 21 13.97 -21.07 8.40
CA CYS A 21 13.67 -19.79 9.02
C CYS A 21 13.85 -18.69 7.98
N THR A 22 12.81 -17.90 7.74
CA THR A 22 12.85 -16.81 6.76
C THR A 22 12.34 -15.53 7.39
N ASP A 23 12.99 -14.42 7.05
CA ASP A 23 12.48 -13.10 7.40
C ASP A 23 11.25 -12.77 6.56
N LYS A 24 10.40 -11.89 7.08
CA LYS A 24 9.16 -11.47 6.39
C LYS A 24 9.45 -10.40 5.34
N THR A 25 9.89 -9.23 5.81
CA THR A 25 10.00 -8.01 4.99
C THR A 25 11.22 -8.10 4.08
N GLY A 26 11.02 -8.01 2.77
CA GLY A 26 12.10 -8.08 1.78
C GLY A 26 12.51 -9.50 1.37
N THR A 27 11.90 -10.54 1.98
CA THR A 27 12.11 -11.95 1.62
C THR A 27 10.79 -12.62 1.24
N LEU A 28 9.83 -12.70 2.18
CA LEU A 28 8.47 -13.21 1.88
C LEU A 28 7.59 -12.15 1.23
N THR A 29 7.75 -10.89 1.61
CA THR A 29 7.03 -9.75 1.01
C THR A 29 7.98 -8.87 0.21
N THR A 30 7.43 -8.17 -0.78
CA THR A 30 8.17 -7.25 -1.66
C THR A 30 8.62 -5.97 -0.96
N ASN A 31 8.29 -5.79 0.32
CA ASN A 31 8.47 -4.53 1.05
C ASN A 31 7.82 -3.31 0.36
N GLN A 32 6.77 -3.56 -0.43
CA GLN A 32 5.89 -2.54 -0.98
C GLN A 32 4.63 -2.51 -0.13
N MET A 33 4.46 -1.44 0.64
CA MET A 33 3.24 -1.21 1.40
C MET A 33 2.21 -0.55 0.49
N SER A 34 0.98 -1.05 0.52
CA SER A 34 -0.15 -0.48 -0.22
C SER A 34 -1.37 -0.49 0.67
N VAL A 35 -2.15 0.58 0.64
CA VAL A 35 -3.49 0.58 1.27
C VAL A 35 -4.40 -0.31 0.44
N THR A 36 -5.05 -1.28 1.08
CA THR A 36 -5.96 -2.24 0.43
C THR A 36 -7.44 -1.97 0.72
N SER A 37 -7.72 -1.34 1.86
CA SER A 37 -9.06 -0.93 2.27
C SER A 37 -8.99 0.41 3.00
N LEU A 38 -10.05 1.20 2.90
CA LEU A 38 -10.25 2.40 3.72
C LEU A 38 -11.68 2.43 4.26
N VAL A 39 -11.86 3.01 5.44
CA VAL A 39 -13.17 3.12 6.10
C VAL A 39 -13.49 4.59 6.30
N LEU A 40 -14.66 5.03 5.84
CA LEU A 40 -15.13 6.40 6.01
C LEU A 40 -16.48 6.43 6.75
N PRO A 41 -16.72 7.45 7.59
CA PRO A 41 -18.06 7.74 8.08
C PRO A 41 -18.91 8.33 6.94
N GLU A 42 -20.04 7.70 6.63
CA GLU A 42 -21.06 8.20 5.72
C GLU A 42 -22.34 8.54 6.49
N GLN A 43 -22.98 9.65 6.13
CA GLN A 43 -24.34 9.96 6.57
C GLN A 43 -25.28 9.81 5.38
N ARG A 44 -26.02 8.70 5.33
CA ARG A 44 -26.95 8.44 4.23
C ARG A 44 -28.29 9.10 4.49
N ALA A 45 -28.97 9.50 3.41
CA ALA A 45 -30.28 10.12 3.51
C ALA A 45 -31.26 9.16 4.20
N GLY A 46 -31.77 9.56 5.37
CA GLY A 46 -32.69 8.76 6.18
C GLY A 46 -32.06 8.07 7.38
N GLU A 47 -30.73 8.09 7.52
CA GLU A 47 -30.04 7.58 8.70
C GLU A 47 -29.97 8.68 9.79
N ARG A 48 -30.28 8.31 11.04
CA ARG A 48 -30.20 9.24 12.19
C ARG A 48 -28.77 9.43 12.66
N GLU A 49 -27.93 8.43 12.48
CA GLU A 49 -26.53 8.41 12.92
C GLU A 49 -25.65 7.97 11.76
N PRO A 50 -24.41 8.51 11.67
CA PRO A 50 -23.48 8.13 10.62
C PRO A 50 -23.08 6.66 10.76
N SER A 51 -22.98 5.97 9.63
CA SER A 51 -22.51 4.60 9.53
C SER A 51 -21.08 4.57 8.98
N LEU A 52 -20.32 3.52 9.32
CA LEU A 52 -19.00 3.29 8.75
C LEU A 52 -19.15 2.47 7.47
N HIS A 53 -18.54 2.94 6.39
CA HIS A 53 -18.48 2.22 5.12
C HIS A 53 -17.04 1.89 4.76
N GLU A 54 -16.80 0.63 4.39
CA GLU A 54 -15.49 0.15 3.93
C GLU A 54 -15.44 0.12 2.41
N TYR A 55 -14.35 0.61 1.84
CA TYR A 55 -14.06 0.59 0.42
C TYR A 55 -12.76 -0.16 0.17
N SER A 56 -12.69 -0.86 -0.95
CA SER A 56 -11.49 -1.56 -1.41
C SER A 56 -10.64 -0.64 -2.29
N VAL A 57 -9.32 -0.77 -2.20
CA VAL A 57 -8.36 0.04 -2.95
C VAL A 57 -7.58 -0.86 -3.91
N GLU A 58 -7.61 -0.53 -5.19
CA GLU A 58 -6.88 -1.27 -6.21
C GLU A 58 -5.39 -0.90 -6.24
N GLY A 59 -4.55 -1.84 -6.70
CA GLY A 59 -3.12 -1.64 -6.92
C GLY A 59 -2.24 -1.97 -5.71
N VAL A 60 -1.14 -2.68 -5.97
CA VAL A 60 -0.24 -3.27 -4.96
C VAL A 60 1.16 -2.65 -4.93
N SER A 61 1.35 -1.55 -5.66
CA SER A 61 2.60 -0.79 -5.73
C SER A 61 2.39 0.67 -5.34
N TYR A 62 3.47 1.45 -5.32
CA TYR A 62 3.43 2.90 -5.14
C TYR A 62 2.99 3.67 -6.39
N ALA A 63 2.73 2.99 -7.51
CA ALA A 63 2.23 3.66 -8.70
C ALA A 63 0.84 4.26 -8.43
N PRO A 64 0.56 5.48 -8.92
CA PRO A 64 -0.75 6.13 -8.82
C PRO A 64 -1.71 5.54 -9.85
N THR A 65 -1.81 4.21 -9.88
CA THR A 65 -2.63 3.44 -10.81
C THR A 65 -3.62 2.60 -10.02
N GLY A 66 -4.88 2.62 -10.44
CA GLY A 66 -6.00 2.02 -9.72
C GLY A 66 -6.91 3.10 -9.15
N ARG A 67 -7.94 2.66 -8.44
CA ARG A 67 -8.96 3.53 -7.82
C ARG A 67 -9.48 2.92 -6.52
N VAL A 68 -10.27 3.71 -5.81
CA VAL A 68 -11.06 3.24 -4.68
C VAL A 68 -12.41 2.72 -5.18
N VAL A 69 -12.64 1.42 -5.05
CA VAL A 69 -13.86 0.74 -5.53
C VAL A 69 -15.06 1.14 -4.66
N GLY A 70 -16.14 1.56 -5.32
CA GLY A 70 -17.37 1.97 -4.64
C GLY A 70 -17.41 3.44 -4.24
N LEU A 71 -16.31 4.17 -4.43
CA LEU A 71 -16.27 5.64 -4.38
C LEU A 71 -16.42 6.17 -5.82
N ALA A 72 -17.24 7.21 -6.02
CA ALA A 72 -17.45 7.79 -7.36
C ALA A 72 -16.18 8.51 -7.87
N ASP A 73 -15.96 8.54 -9.18
CA ASP A 73 -14.74 9.04 -9.85
C ASP A 73 -14.43 10.55 -9.60
N SER A 74 -15.29 11.29 -8.89
CA SER A 74 -15.05 12.67 -8.40
C SER A 74 -14.91 12.66 -6.88
N THR A 75 -13.91 11.90 -6.44
CA THR A 75 -13.75 11.26 -5.15
C THR A 75 -13.57 12.21 -3.96
N LEU A 76 -13.21 13.47 -4.20
CA LEU A 76 -13.11 14.51 -3.17
C LEU A 76 -14.44 15.20 -2.84
N ALA A 77 -15.55 14.87 -3.53
CA ALA A 77 -16.84 15.51 -3.28
C ALA A 77 -17.45 15.19 -1.89
N GLY A 78 -16.97 14.14 -1.21
CA GLY A 78 -17.38 13.79 0.15
C GLY A 78 -16.41 14.33 1.21
N ARG A 79 -16.95 15.06 2.21
CA ARG A 79 -16.14 15.65 3.30
C ARG A 79 -15.20 14.67 3.99
N GLY A 80 -15.59 13.39 4.10
CA GLY A 80 -14.76 12.36 4.74
C GLY A 80 -13.53 11.98 3.92
N ALA A 81 -13.69 11.75 2.61
CA ALA A 81 -12.59 11.39 1.72
C ALA A 81 -11.61 12.56 1.54
N GLU A 82 -12.13 13.79 1.42
CA GLU A 82 -11.32 15.02 1.34
C GLU A 82 -10.47 15.22 2.61
N GLN A 83 -11.07 15.10 3.79
CA GLN A 83 -10.34 15.23 5.05
C GLN A 83 -9.30 14.13 5.23
N LEU A 84 -9.62 12.89 4.86
CA LEU A 84 -8.66 11.79 4.87
C LEU A 84 -7.47 12.11 3.96
N ALA A 85 -7.73 12.54 2.72
CA ALA A 85 -6.68 12.87 1.76
C ALA A 85 -5.78 14.00 2.26
N LEU A 86 -6.38 15.04 2.87
CA LEU A 86 -5.65 16.15 3.46
C LEU A 86 -4.72 15.68 4.59
N VAL A 87 -5.20 14.87 5.51
CA VAL A 87 -4.39 14.33 6.62
C VAL A 87 -3.27 13.43 6.09
N CYS A 88 -3.58 12.51 5.17
CA CYS A 88 -2.59 11.63 4.53
C CYS A 88 -1.51 12.40 3.77
N THR A 89 -1.83 13.60 3.28
CA THR A 89 -0.90 14.46 2.56
C THR A 89 -0.04 15.31 3.48
N LEU A 90 -0.65 15.95 4.49
CA LEU A 90 0.01 16.93 5.35
C LEU A 90 0.78 16.31 6.52
N CYS A 91 0.28 15.20 7.07
CA CYS A 91 0.91 14.48 8.17
C CYS A 91 1.80 13.34 7.65
N ASN A 92 2.68 13.66 6.70
CA ASN A 92 3.43 12.66 5.94
C ASN A 92 4.70 13.26 5.35
N ASP A 93 5.85 12.67 5.69
CA ASP A 93 7.18 13.14 5.26
C ASP A 93 7.73 12.32 4.08
N ALA A 94 6.98 11.31 3.60
CA ALA A 94 7.36 10.50 2.46
C ALA A 94 6.99 11.16 1.12
N GLU A 95 7.77 10.81 0.11
CA GLU A 95 7.59 11.24 -1.27
C GLU A 95 7.53 10.04 -2.21
N LEU A 96 6.79 10.18 -3.30
CA LEU A 96 6.80 9.25 -4.41
C LEU A 96 7.63 9.86 -5.54
N ALA A 97 8.70 9.17 -5.92
CA ALA A 97 9.56 9.55 -7.03
C ALA A 97 9.35 8.59 -8.20
N TYR A 98 9.44 9.10 -9.42
CA TYR A 98 9.46 8.27 -10.62
C TYR A 98 10.90 8.05 -11.07
N ASP A 99 11.36 6.81 -10.98
CA ASP A 99 12.73 6.42 -11.30
C ASP A 99 12.75 5.12 -12.12
N ASP A 100 13.59 5.09 -13.17
CA ASP A 100 13.75 3.96 -14.10
C ASP A 100 12.45 3.28 -14.55
N GLY A 101 11.43 4.07 -14.88
CA GLY A 101 10.14 3.57 -15.37
C GLY A 101 9.16 3.12 -14.28
N ALA A 102 9.52 3.22 -13.00
CA ALA A 102 8.70 2.79 -11.86
C ALA A 102 8.55 3.87 -10.80
N TYR A 103 7.45 3.83 -10.05
CA TYR A 103 7.28 4.66 -8.86
C TYR A 103 8.01 4.01 -7.67
N VAL A 104 8.94 4.75 -7.09
CA VAL A 104 9.70 4.38 -5.90
C VAL A 104 9.35 5.32 -4.75
N ARG A 105 9.51 4.83 -3.52
CA ARG A 105 9.31 5.65 -2.32
C ARG A 105 10.61 6.29 -1.86
N VAL A 106 10.50 7.49 -1.30
CA VAL A 106 11.50 8.14 -0.45
C VAL A 106 10.85 8.34 0.92
N GLY A 107 11.51 7.92 2.00
CA GLY A 107 10.90 7.91 3.34
C GLY A 107 10.23 6.58 3.70
N GLU A 108 9.37 6.57 4.72
CA GLU A 108 8.82 5.34 5.30
C GLU A 108 7.80 4.63 4.37
N PRO A 109 7.83 3.27 4.27
CA PRO A 109 6.90 2.52 3.42
C PRO A 109 5.43 2.81 3.69
N THR A 110 5.06 2.91 4.96
CA THR A 110 3.67 3.17 5.39
C THR A 110 3.18 4.53 4.95
N GLU A 111 4.04 5.54 5.02
CA GLU A 111 3.73 6.91 4.62
C GLU A 111 3.62 7.04 3.10
N ALA A 112 4.54 6.42 2.36
CA ALA A 112 4.48 6.36 0.90
C ALA A 112 3.20 5.67 0.39
N ALA A 113 2.71 4.65 1.11
CA ALA A 113 1.45 3.99 0.78
C ALA A 113 0.24 4.94 0.91
N LEU A 114 0.26 5.85 1.90
CA LEU A 114 -0.77 6.87 2.08
C LEU A 114 -0.71 7.93 0.96
N LYS A 115 0.50 8.33 0.52
CA LYS A 115 0.65 9.20 -0.67
C LYS A 115 0.07 8.55 -1.92
N ALA A 116 0.40 7.28 -2.15
CA ALA A 116 -0.13 6.53 -3.29
C ALA A 116 -1.66 6.38 -3.23
N LEU A 117 -2.24 6.28 -2.03
CA LEU A 117 -3.69 6.30 -1.84
C LEU A 117 -4.30 7.64 -2.26
N VAL A 118 -3.70 8.76 -1.85
CA VAL A 118 -4.19 10.11 -2.20
C VAL A 118 -4.24 10.29 -3.71
N GLU A 119 -3.19 9.89 -4.43
CA GLU A 119 -3.17 9.94 -5.90
C GLU A 119 -4.27 9.09 -6.56
N LYS A 120 -4.66 7.97 -5.93
CA LYS A 120 -5.76 7.10 -6.40
C LYS A 120 -7.15 7.62 -6.04
N LEU A 121 -7.24 8.49 -5.03
CA LEU A 121 -8.47 9.22 -4.71
C LEU A 121 -8.69 10.32 -5.77
N GLY A 122 -7.63 10.96 -6.25
CA GLY A 122 -7.70 11.96 -7.33
C GLY A 122 -7.70 13.39 -6.81
#